data_AF-A0A3D0SEZ0-F1
#
_entry.id   AF-A0A3D0SEZ0-F1
#
_cell.length_a   1.000
_cell.length_b   1.000
_cell.length_c   1.000
_cell.angle_alpha   90.00
_cell.angle_beta   90.00
_cell.angle_gamma   90.00
#
_symmetry.space_group_name_H-M   'P 1'
#
loop_
_entity.id
_entity.type
_entity.pdbx_description
1 polymer ?
#
loop_
_entity_poly.entity_id
_entity_poly.type
_entity_poly.pdbx_seq_one_letter_code
_entity_poly.pdbx_strand_id
1 'polypeptide(L)' 'SAVILGFGEGNRISFSNLDKALSQPMTDLRLFGKPTINGKRRLGVALARGETIESAVATAREAADLVDITISKD' A
#
# COMPACT_ATOMS: atom_id res chain seq x y z
N SER A 1 11.47 -0.85 -0.36
CA SER A 1 10.04 -0.88 -0.71
C SER A 1 9.29 -1.74 0.30
N ALA A 2 7.98 -1.58 0.43
CA ALA A 2 7.14 -2.41 1.28
C ALA A 2 5.81 -2.73 0.61
N VAL A 3 5.32 -3.96 0.77
CA VAL A 3 4.12 -4.44 0.07
C VAL A 3 2.86 -3.97 0.80
N ILE A 4 1.87 -3.50 0.03
CA ILE A 4 0.53 -3.24 0.52
C ILE A 4 -0.30 -4.52 0.30
N LEU A 5 -0.72 -5.13 1.40
CA LEU A 5 -1.41 -6.42 1.45
C LEU A 5 -2.88 -6.24 1.80
N GLY A 6 -3.76 -6.71 0.92
CA GLY A 6 -5.18 -6.84 1.22
C GLY A 6 -5.53 -8.24 1.74
N PHE A 7 -6.57 -8.29 2.57
CA PHE A 7 -7.17 -9.51 3.09
C PHE A 7 -8.69 -9.43 2.96
N GLY A 8 -9.31 -10.49 2.44
CA GLY A 8 -10.76 -10.58 2.28
C GLY A 8 -11.13 -11.21 0.95
N GLU A 9 -12.41 -11.14 0.61
CA GLU A 9 -12.94 -11.65 -0.64
C GLU A 9 -13.89 -10.62 -1.25
N GLY A 10 -13.66 -10.24 -2.51
CA GLY A 10 -14.45 -9.20 -3.15
C GLY A 10 -13.98 -8.86 -4.56
N ASN A 11 -14.81 -8.09 -5.26
CA ASN A 11 -14.57 -7.58 -6.60
C ASN A 11 -14.52 -6.04 -6.65
N ARG A 12 -14.57 -5.38 -5.49
CA ARG A 12 -14.39 -3.93 -5.35
C ARG A 12 -13.34 -3.67 -4.30
N ILE A 13 -12.27 -2.98 -4.69
CA ILE A 13 -11.14 -2.67 -3.84
C ILE A 13 -10.96 -1.15 -3.86
N SER A 14 -11.01 -0.53 -2.68
CA SER A 14 -10.77 0.89 -2.49
C SER A 14 -9.59 1.10 -1.56
N PHE A 15 -8.84 2.17 -1.81
CA PHE A 15 -7.69 2.58 -0.99
C PHE A 15 -7.96 3.96 -0.41
N SER A 16 -7.63 4.15 0.86
CA SER A 16 -7.81 5.42 1.57
C SER A 16 -6.58 5.77 2.40
N ASN A 17 -6.59 6.95 3.04
CA ASN A 17 -5.47 7.48 3.83
C ASN A 17 -4.16 7.67 3.02
N LEU A 18 -4.31 7.86 1.70
CA LEU A 18 -3.21 8.02 0.75
C LEU A 18 -2.41 9.30 0.97
N ASP A 19 -3.08 10.36 1.44
CA ASP A 19 -2.48 11.63 1.82
C ASP A 19 -1.46 11.47 2.95
N LYS A 20 -1.80 10.69 3.99
CA LYS A 20 -0.86 10.39 5.08
C LYS A 20 0.25 9.45 4.62
N ALA A 21 -0.09 8.41 3.85
CA ALA A 21 0.90 7.48 3.29
C ALA A 21 1.94 8.18 2.39
N LEU A 22 1.56 9.29 1.74
CA LEU A 22 2.42 10.11 0.89
C LEU A 22 2.96 11.38 1.57
N SER A 23 2.71 11.55 2.88
CA SER A 23 3.10 12.77 3.60
C SER A 23 4.61 12.90 3.79
N GLN A 24 5.32 11.76 3.85
CA GLN A 24 6.77 11.74 3.97
C GLN A 24 7.43 12.09 2.62
N PRO A 25 8.44 12.96 2.59
CA PRO A 25 9.16 13.27 1.36
C PRO A 25 9.72 12.03 0.68
N MET A 26 9.85 12.10 -0.64
CA MET A 26 10.47 11.03 -1.44
C MET A 26 9.79 9.66 -1.31
N THR A 27 8.52 9.64 -0.90
CA THR A 27 7.66 8.44 -0.93
C THR A 27 6.84 8.39 -2.21
N ASP A 28 6.50 7.17 -2.62
CA ASP A 28 5.65 6.92 -3.79
C ASP A 28 4.82 5.64 -3.56
N LEU A 29 3.64 5.58 -4.17
CA LEU A 29 2.72 4.44 -4.09
C LEU A 29 2.44 3.89 -5.49
N ARG A 30 2.61 2.58 -5.65
CA ARG A 30 2.23 1.85 -6.88
C ARG A 30 1.11 0.89 -6.56
N LEU A 31 -0.13 1.32 -6.83
CA LEU A 31 -1.33 0.51 -6.66
C LEU A 31 -1.62 -0.28 -7.95
N PHE A 32 -1.85 -1.59 -7.84
CA PHE A 32 -1.84 -2.49 -9.00
C PHE A 32 -3.18 -2.63 -9.74
N GLY A 33 -4.23 -1.93 -9.30
CA GLY A 33 -5.54 -1.94 -9.95
C GLY A 33 -6.15 -3.34 -10.11
N LYS A 34 -5.90 -4.25 -9.16
CA LYS A 34 -6.44 -5.61 -9.25
C LYS A 34 -7.97 -5.57 -9.11
N PRO A 35 -8.72 -6.26 -9.98
CA PRO A 35 -10.18 -6.20 -9.97
C PRO A 35 -10.81 -7.04 -8.84
N THR A 36 -10.07 -7.97 -8.25
CA THR A 36 -10.62 -8.92 -7.27
C THR A 36 -9.62 -9.25 -6.18
N ILE A 37 -10.11 -9.84 -5.10
CA ILE A 37 -9.30 -10.50 -4.07
C ILE A 37 -10.06 -11.72 -3.56
N ASN A 38 -9.33 -12.78 -3.23
CA ASN A 38 -9.85 -13.96 -2.54
C ASN A 38 -8.78 -14.42 -1.54
N GLY A 39 -9.06 -14.27 -0.25
CA GLY A 39 -8.09 -14.49 0.81
C GLY A 39 -7.08 -13.36 0.90
N LYS A 40 -5.82 -13.63 0.53
CA LYS A 40 -4.69 -12.69 0.67
C LYS A 40 -4.15 -12.29 -0.69
N ARG A 41 -3.98 -10.99 -0.95
CA ARG A 41 -3.44 -10.52 -2.24
C ARG A 41 -2.56 -9.28 -2.08
N ARG A 42 -1.47 -9.24 -2.86
CA ARG A 42 -0.64 -8.03 -3.01
C ARG A 42 -1.38 -7.03 -3.88
N LEU A 43 -1.71 -5.87 -3.33
CA LEU A 43 -2.53 -4.85 -3.98
C LEU A 43 -1.73 -3.61 -4.39
N GLY A 44 -0.54 -3.43 -3.81
CA GLY A 44 0.38 -2.39 -4.21
C GLY A 44 1.74 -2.53 -3.54
N VAL A 45 2.58 -1.52 -3.73
CA VAL A 45 3.86 -1.36 -3.05
C VAL A 45 4.10 0.12 -2.74
N ALA A 46 4.63 0.40 -1.56
CA ALA A 46 5.20 1.69 -1.19
C ALA A 46 6.70 1.71 -1.48
N LEU A 47 7.18 2.82 -2.02
CA LEU A 47 8.57 3.11 -2.29
C LEU A 47 8.99 4.31 -1.44
N ALA A 48 10.26 4.32 -1.05
CA ALA A 48 10.88 5.48 -0.44
C ALA A 48 12.35 5.53 -0.84
N ARG A 49 12.92 6.74 -0.86
CA ARG A 49 14.36 6.97 -0.91
C ARG A 49 14.83 7.46 0.45
N GLY A 50 16.02 7.07 0.85
CA GLY A 50 16.66 7.47 2.10
C GLY A 50 18.17 7.48 1.92
N GLU A 51 18.88 8.11 2.87
CA GLU A 51 20.34 8.17 2.87
C GLU A 51 20.97 6.78 3.09
N THR A 52 20.22 5.89 3.74
CA THR A 52 20.59 4.50 3.96
C THR A 52 19.50 3.55 3.47
N ILE A 53 19.85 2.29 3.25
CA ILE A 53 18.88 1.26 2.87
C ILE A 53 17.88 1.06 4.01
N GLU A 54 18.35 1.06 5.25
CA GLU A 54 17.55 0.84 6.46
C GLU A 54 16.50 1.94 6.62
N SER A 55 16.89 3.21 6.45
CA SER A 55 15.96 4.35 6.50
C SER A 55 14.94 4.28 5.36
N ALA A 56 15.38 4.02 4.12
CA ALA A 56 14.48 3.87 2.98
C ALA A 56 13.47 2.72 3.16
N VAL A 57 13.90 1.60 3.75
CA VAL A 57 13.00 0.47 4.04
C VAL A 57 12.03 0.81 5.16
N ALA A 58 12.48 1.49 6.23
CA ALA A 58 11.62 1.92 7.32
C ALA A 58 10.52 2.86 6.84
N THR A 59 10.87 3.91 6.08
CA THR A 59 9.90 4.85 5.52
C THR A 59 8.92 4.17 4.55
N ALA A 60 9.42 3.26 3.70
CA ALA A 60 8.53 2.53 2.80
C ALA A 60 7.53 1.64 3.57
N ARG A 61 7.94 1.03 4.69
CA ARG A 61 7.04 0.24 5.55
C ARG A 61 5.98 1.11 6.19
N GLU A 62 6.38 2.22 6.80
CA GLU A 62 5.45 3.19 7.39
C GLU A 62 4.42 3.67 6.37
N ALA A 63 4.86 4.05 5.17
CA ALA A 63 3.96 4.45 4.09
C ALA A 63 3.00 3.33 3.66
N ALA A 64 3.45 2.07 3.58
CA ALA A 64 2.58 0.95 3.25
C ALA A 64 1.55 0.66 4.35
N ASP A 65 1.95 0.77 5.62
CA ASP A 65 1.10 0.51 6.78
C ASP A 65 0.01 1.59 6.97
N LEU A 66 0.25 2.80 6.44
CA LEU A 66 -0.74 3.87 6.42
C LEU A 66 -1.81 3.70 5.33
N VAL A 67 -1.65 2.80 4.35
CA VAL A 67 -2.66 2.61 3.31
C VAL A 67 -3.77 1.71 3.83
N ASP A 68 -4.95 2.29 4.01
CA ASP A 68 -6.16 1.56 4.36
C ASP A 68 -6.79 0.92 3.12
N ILE A 69 -7.27 -0.32 3.27
CA ILE A 69 -7.90 -1.08 2.19
C ILE A 69 -9.32 -1.48 2.62
N THR A 70 -10.30 -1.12 1.79
CA THR A 70 -11.68 -1.63 1.91
C THR A 70 -11.98 -2.56 0.75
N ILE A 71 -12.57 -3.72 1.07
CA ILE A 71 -12.97 -4.75 0.11
C ILE A 71 -14.48 -4.98 0.24
N SER A 72 -15.20 -4.93 -0.87
CA SER A 72 -16.62 -5.28 -0.93
C SER A 72 -16.93 -6.20 -2.11
N LYS A 73 -18.10 -6.83 -2.03
CA LYS A 73 -18.76 -7.56 -3.11
C LYS A 73 -19.96 -6.72 -3.58
N ASP A 74 -20.25 -6.75 -4.87
CA ASP A 74 -21.54 -6.26 -5.38
C ASP A 74 -22.72 -7.08 -4.81
#